data_AF-D8PLT1-F1
#
_entry.id   AF-D8PLT1-F1
#
_cell.length_a   1.000
_cell.length_b   1.000
_cell.length_c   1.000
_cell.angle_alpha   90.00
_cell.angle_beta   90.00
_cell.angle_gamma   90.00
#
_symmetry.space_group_name_H-M   'P 1'
#
loop_
_entity.id
_entity.type
_entity.pdbx_description
1 polymer ?
#
loop_
_entity_poly.entity_id
_entity_poly.type
_entity_poly.pdbx_seq_one_letter_code
_entity_poly.pdbx_strand_id
1 'polypeptide(L)'
;YTWQTLPADQIKNSGLEFVPMQHDRNGLADLSANLNGLGAKIVLGFNEPERGDQANIPVAEAVQYYKDNFVSLHDSGVRVGAPAVSAAPEGQQWIKDFMSQCGDGCGIDFVPLHWYGDGAQYFLDYVKEFHGWVNKPLWVT
;
A
#
# COMPACT_ATOMS: atom_id res chain seq x y z
N TYR A 1 4.93 8.33 -7.60
CA TYR A 1 3.52 8.11 -7.25
C TYR A 1 2.92 9.44 -6.78
N THR A 2 1.59 9.59 -6.69
CA THR A 2 0.92 10.86 -6.31
C THR A 2 -0.30 10.64 -5.42
N TRP A 3 -0.35 9.53 -4.67
CA TRP A 3 -1.54 9.08 -3.92
C TRP A 3 -2.81 8.89 -4.78
N GLN A 4 -2.65 8.70 -6.09
CA GLN A 4 -3.74 8.56 -7.04
C GLN A 4 -3.49 7.35 -7.93
N THR A 5 -4.56 6.81 -8.52
CA THR A 5 -4.47 5.74 -9.51
C THR A 5 -3.97 6.22 -10.86
N LEU A 6 -4.05 7.53 -11.13
CA LEU A 6 -3.61 8.16 -12.37
C LEU A 6 -2.53 9.23 -12.11
N PRO A 7 -1.56 9.38 -13.02
CA PRO A 7 -0.52 10.40 -12.90
C PRO A 7 -1.07 11.81 -13.13
N ALA A 8 -0.48 12.77 -12.43
CA ALA A 8 -0.68 14.18 -12.76
C ALA A 8 -0.13 14.50 -14.17
N ASP A 9 -0.73 15.47 -14.86
CA ASP A 9 -0.36 15.79 -16.25
C ASP A 9 1.12 16.15 -16.41
N GLN A 10 1.72 16.77 -15.38
CA GLN A 10 3.10 17.22 -15.37
C GLN A 10 4.12 16.06 -15.43
N ILE A 11 3.74 14.85 -15.00
CA ILE A 11 4.67 13.71 -14.93
C ILE A 11 4.49 12.71 -16.08
N LYS A 12 3.43 12.84 -16.90
CA LYS A 12 3.12 11.90 -18.00
C LYS A 12 4.25 11.70 -19.01
N ASN A 13 5.08 12.74 -19.22
CA ASN A 13 6.19 12.71 -20.17
C ASN A 13 7.57 12.81 -19.51
N SER A 14 7.66 12.53 -18.20
CA SER A 14 8.91 12.65 -17.45
C SER A 14 9.91 11.52 -17.72
N GLY A 15 9.46 10.40 -18.30
CA GLY A 15 10.25 9.17 -18.42
C GLY A 15 10.45 8.41 -17.10
N LEU A 16 9.90 8.91 -15.99
CA LEU A 16 9.89 8.23 -14.70
C LEU A 16 8.77 7.19 -14.65
N GLU A 17 9.02 6.09 -13.94
CA GLU A 17 7.98 5.12 -13.62
C GLU A 17 6.95 5.77 -12.69
N PHE A 18 5.69 5.75 -13.12
CA PHE A 18 4.57 6.09 -12.25
C PHE A 18 4.03 4.84 -11.58
N VAL A 19 3.99 4.85 -10.25
CA VAL A 19 3.36 3.81 -9.43
C VAL A 19 1.98 4.30 -8.96
N PRO A 20 0.87 3.73 -9.46
CA PRO A 20 -0.48 4.02 -8.99
C PRO A 20 -0.67 3.67 -7.51
N MET A 21 -1.54 4.41 -6.83
CA MET A 21 -1.99 4.09 -5.48
C MET A 21 -3.51 4.07 -5.43
N GLN A 22 -4.08 3.00 -4.89
CA GLN A 22 -5.48 2.98 -4.50
C GLN A 22 -5.59 3.59 -3.10
N HIS A 23 -5.80 4.89 -3.01
CA HIS A 23 -5.71 5.65 -1.75
C HIS A 23 -6.68 5.14 -0.67
N ASP A 24 -7.95 4.97 -1.02
CA ASP A 24 -9.02 4.53 -0.12
C ASP A 24 -9.99 3.58 -0.84
N ARG A 25 -11.22 3.39 -0.33
CA ARG A 25 -12.23 2.51 -0.94
C ARG A 25 -12.89 3.08 -2.21
N ASN A 26 -12.67 4.34 -2.54
CA ASN A 26 -13.30 5.02 -3.67
C ASN A 26 -12.63 4.63 -4.99
N GLY A 27 -13.43 4.30 -6.01
CA GLY A 27 -12.90 4.00 -7.35
C GLY A 27 -12.22 2.63 -7.48
N LEU A 28 -12.40 1.71 -6.51
CA LEU A 28 -11.86 0.34 -6.59
C LEU A 28 -12.25 -0.40 -7.87
N ALA A 29 -13.48 -0.16 -8.37
CA ALA A 29 -13.97 -0.77 -9.61
C ALA A 29 -13.15 -0.35 -10.85
N ASP A 30 -12.52 0.83 -10.81
CA ASP A 30 -11.71 1.36 -11.91
C ASP A 30 -10.23 0.98 -11.80
N LEU A 31 -9.80 0.39 -10.66
CA LEU A 31 -8.38 0.12 -10.38
C LEU A 31 -7.72 -0.70 -11.49
N SER A 32 -8.32 -1.85 -11.84
CA SER A 32 -7.80 -2.73 -12.89
C SER A 32 -7.72 -2.02 -14.25
N ALA A 33 -8.76 -1.27 -14.62
CA ALA A 33 -8.79 -0.51 -15.87
C ALA A 33 -7.70 0.56 -15.91
N ASN A 34 -7.50 1.29 -14.81
CA ASN A 34 -6.47 2.33 -14.69
C ASN A 34 -5.05 1.75 -14.81
N LEU A 35 -4.75 0.66 -14.09
CA LEU A 35 -3.45 0.00 -14.18
C LEU A 35 -3.18 -0.53 -15.59
N ASN A 36 -4.17 -1.15 -16.22
CA ASN A 36 -4.06 -1.64 -17.59
C ASN A 36 -3.80 -0.51 -18.59
N GLY A 37 -4.53 0.61 -18.47
CA GLY A 37 -4.33 1.79 -19.31
C GLY A 37 -2.94 2.42 -19.17
N LEU A 38 -2.33 2.29 -18.00
CA LEU A 38 -0.96 2.75 -17.72
C LEU A 38 0.11 1.72 -18.06
N GLY A 39 -0.25 0.46 -18.28
CA GLY A 39 0.71 -0.65 -18.35
C GLY A 39 1.51 -0.82 -17.04
N ALA A 40 0.93 -0.44 -15.91
CA ALA A 40 1.58 -0.41 -14.61
C ALA A 40 2.04 -1.81 -14.17
N LYS A 41 3.23 -1.88 -13.55
CA LYS A 41 3.82 -3.14 -13.05
C LYS A 41 3.77 -3.27 -11.54
N ILE A 42 3.42 -2.19 -10.85
CA ILE A 42 3.41 -2.09 -9.40
C ILE A 42 2.18 -1.26 -9.00
N VAL A 43 1.55 -1.58 -7.89
CA VAL A 43 0.48 -0.79 -7.29
C VAL A 43 0.68 -0.67 -5.78
N LEU A 44 0.44 0.53 -5.25
CA LEU A 44 0.40 0.80 -3.81
C LEU A 44 -1.03 0.65 -3.27
N GLY A 45 -1.11 0.14 -2.04
CA GLY A 45 -2.34 -0.03 -1.29
C GLY A 45 -2.92 1.24 -0.68
N PHE A 46 -3.90 1.04 0.21
CA PHE A 46 -4.57 2.12 0.95
C PHE A 46 -3.59 2.97 1.78
N ASN A 47 -3.88 4.27 1.86
CA ASN A 47 -3.07 5.26 2.55
C ASN A 47 -3.58 5.47 3.99
N GLU A 48 -2.76 5.13 4.97
CA GLU A 48 -3.01 5.26 6.41
C GLU A 48 -4.43 4.82 6.82
N PRO A 49 -4.81 3.56 6.52
CA PRO A 49 -6.17 3.06 6.74
C PRO A 49 -6.59 3.08 8.22
N GLU A 50 -5.64 3.10 9.15
CA GLU A 50 -5.91 3.21 10.58
C GLU A 50 -6.40 4.59 11.01
N ARG A 51 -6.19 5.62 10.17
CA ARG A 51 -6.46 7.01 10.53
C ARG A 51 -7.81 7.49 10.03
N GLY A 52 -8.57 8.13 10.92
CA GLY A 52 -9.89 8.69 10.62
C GLY A 52 -9.89 9.85 9.60
N ASP A 53 -8.75 10.54 9.46
CA ASP A 53 -8.54 11.66 8.53
C ASP A 53 -7.90 11.24 7.19
N GLN A 54 -7.70 9.94 6.96
CA GLN A 54 -7.10 9.38 5.75
C GLN A 54 -8.06 8.35 5.13
N ALA A 55 -7.60 7.15 4.75
CA ALA A 55 -8.48 6.16 4.14
C ALA A 55 -9.55 5.62 5.11
N ASN A 56 -9.26 5.57 6.42
CA ASN A 56 -10.18 5.16 7.48
C ASN A 56 -10.90 3.82 7.18
N ILE A 57 -10.12 2.75 7.02
CA ILE A 57 -10.62 1.42 6.62
C ILE A 57 -10.29 0.41 7.72
N PRO A 58 -11.29 -0.26 8.31
CA PRO A 58 -11.06 -1.37 9.23
C PRO A 58 -10.31 -2.52 8.56
N VAL A 59 -9.48 -3.24 9.33
CA VAL A 59 -8.66 -4.35 8.82
C VAL A 59 -9.47 -5.38 8.03
N ALA A 60 -10.61 -5.83 8.56
CA ALA A 60 -11.44 -6.84 7.90
C ALA A 60 -11.98 -6.39 6.53
N GLU A 61 -12.36 -5.11 6.40
CA GLU A 61 -12.78 -4.53 5.12
C GLU A 61 -11.61 -4.46 4.15
N ALA A 62 -10.44 -4.02 4.60
CA ALA A 62 -9.25 -3.97 3.75
C ALA A 62 -8.85 -5.35 3.23
N VAL A 63 -8.84 -6.38 4.08
CA VAL A 63 -8.57 -7.77 3.66
C VAL A 63 -9.54 -8.21 2.55
N GLN A 64 -10.82 -7.90 2.69
CA GLN A 64 -11.82 -8.24 1.68
C GLN A 64 -11.58 -7.48 0.37
N TYR A 65 -11.29 -6.18 0.43
CA TYR A 65 -10.96 -5.40 -0.77
C TYR A 65 -9.72 -5.92 -1.49
N TYR A 66 -8.70 -6.37 -0.76
CA TYR A 66 -7.51 -6.99 -1.38
C TYR A 66 -7.86 -8.29 -2.10
N LYS A 67 -8.63 -9.16 -1.46
CA LYS A 67 -9.10 -10.41 -2.07
C LYS A 67 -9.92 -10.15 -3.34
N ASP A 68 -10.80 -9.17 -3.30
CA ASP A 68 -11.72 -8.89 -4.41
C ASP A 68 -11.06 -8.14 -5.57
N ASN A 69 -10.10 -7.25 -5.29
CA ASN A 69 -9.61 -6.29 -6.27
C ASN A 69 -8.10 -6.39 -6.57
N PHE A 70 -7.28 -6.85 -5.62
CA PHE A 70 -5.82 -6.83 -5.76
C PHE A 70 -5.26 -8.19 -6.15
N VAL A 71 -5.86 -9.30 -5.70
CA VAL A 71 -5.38 -10.65 -6.03
C VAL A 71 -5.35 -10.90 -7.54
N SER A 72 -6.39 -10.48 -8.27
CA SER A 72 -6.41 -10.63 -9.74
C SER A 72 -5.33 -9.80 -10.44
N LEU A 73 -4.93 -8.66 -9.88
CA LEU A 73 -3.82 -7.85 -10.37
C LEU A 73 -2.49 -8.59 -10.13
N HIS A 74 -2.30 -9.12 -8.93
CA HIS A 74 -1.14 -9.95 -8.58
C HIS A 74 -1.01 -11.14 -9.52
N ASP A 75 -2.09 -11.88 -9.76
CA ASP A 75 -2.12 -13.04 -10.65
C ASP A 75 -1.82 -12.68 -12.11
N SER A 76 -2.09 -11.43 -12.51
CA SER A 76 -1.72 -10.89 -13.83
C SER A 76 -0.26 -10.42 -13.93
N GLY A 77 0.51 -10.52 -12.83
CA GLY A 77 1.92 -10.15 -12.76
C GLY A 77 2.20 -8.72 -12.30
N VAL A 78 1.20 -8.01 -11.76
CA VAL A 78 1.41 -6.71 -11.10
C VAL A 78 1.90 -6.96 -9.68
N ARG A 79 2.97 -6.29 -9.26
CA ARG A 79 3.41 -6.35 -7.87
C ARG A 79 2.51 -5.51 -6.96
N VAL A 80 1.95 -6.11 -5.92
CA VAL A 80 0.99 -5.46 -5.02
C VAL A 80 1.66 -5.09 -3.70
N GLY A 81 1.62 -3.80 -3.37
CA GLY A 81 1.99 -3.29 -2.05
C GLY A 81 0.83 -3.40 -1.06
N ALA A 82 1.14 -3.72 0.19
CA ALA A 82 0.16 -3.64 1.28
C ALA A 82 -0.29 -2.19 1.54
N PRO A 83 -1.23 -1.96 2.47
CA PRO A 83 -1.57 -0.61 2.93
C PRO A 83 -0.37 0.08 3.61
N ALA A 84 -0.19 1.37 3.35
CA ALA A 84 0.86 2.18 3.95
C ALA A 84 0.36 2.79 5.26
N VAL A 85 0.76 2.22 6.39
CA VAL A 85 0.36 2.72 7.72
C VAL A 85 1.30 3.80 8.24
N SER A 86 0.80 4.65 9.13
CA SER A 86 1.65 5.57 9.90
C SER A 86 2.53 4.80 10.91
N ALA A 87 3.55 5.47 11.43
CA ALA A 87 4.42 4.92 12.48
C ALA A 87 3.79 4.88 13.88
N ALA A 88 2.55 5.39 14.04
CA ALA A 88 1.84 5.41 15.31
C ALA A 88 1.50 3.97 15.78
N PRO A 89 1.35 3.73 17.09
CA PRO A 89 1.01 2.41 17.62
C PRO A 89 -0.21 1.76 16.94
N GLU A 90 -1.21 2.55 16.59
CA GLU A 90 -2.41 2.12 15.87
C GLU A 90 -2.07 1.58 14.48
N GLY A 91 -1.18 2.25 13.74
CA GLY A 91 -0.73 1.81 12.41
C GLY A 91 0.08 0.52 12.49
N GLN A 92 0.96 0.42 13.49
CA GLN A 92 1.73 -0.79 13.75
C GLN A 92 0.84 -1.99 14.09
N GLN A 93 -0.21 -1.79 14.89
CA GLN A 93 -1.17 -2.84 15.21
C GLN A 93 -2.01 -3.20 13.98
N TRP A 94 -2.50 -2.20 13.24
CA TRP A 94 -3.31 -2.37 12.05
C TRP A 94 -2.61 -3.24 11.00
N ILE A 95 -1.33 -2.97 10.70
CA ILE A 95 -0.60 -3.75 9.69
C ILE A 95 -0.32 -5.19 10.15
N LYS A 96 -0.04 -5.41 11.44
CA LYS A 96 0.11 -6.77 11.99
C LYS A 96 -1.16 -7.58 11.82
N ASP A 97 -2.30 -6.98 12.14
CA ASP A 97 -3.61 -7.64 12.03
C ASP A 97 -3.98 -7.89 10.57
N PHE A 98 -3.71 -6.92 9.68
CA PHE A 98 -3.92 -7.07 8.23
C PHE A 98 -3.10 -8.22 7.66
N MET A 99 -1.79 -8.25 7.93
CA MET A 99 -0.90 -9.30 7.43
C MET A 99 -1.28 -10.67 7.99
N SER A 100 -1.67 -10.73 9.27
CA SER A 100 -2.17 -11.96 9.92
C SER A 100 -3.46 -12.47 9.27
N GLN A 101 -4.45 -11.61 9.05
CA GLN A 101 -5.74 -11.99 8.45
C GLN A 101 -5.64 -12.28 6.94
N CYS A 102 -4.73 -11.61 6.24
CA CYS A 102 -4.46 -11.89 4.84
C CYS A 102 -3.78 -13.25 4.65
N GLY A 103 -2.78 -13.58 5.48
CA GLY A 103 -1.86 -14.68 5.19
C GLY A 103 -1.31 -14.54 3.76
N ASP A 104 -1.40 -15.62 2.99
CA ASP A 104 -1.01 -15.61 1.57
C ASP A 104 -2.17 -15.24 0.62
N GLY A 105 -3.37 -14.99 1.15
CA GLY A 105 -4.60 -14.81 0.37
C GLY A 105 -4.83 -13.43 -0.23
N CYS A 106 -3.94 -12.45 0.03
CA CYS A 106 -4.09 -11.07 -0.46
C CYS A 106 -3.08 -10.70 -1.57
N GLY A 107 -2.17 -11.61 -1.95
CA GLY A 107 -1.19 -11.36 -3.02
C GLY A 107 -0.18 -10.24 -2.72
N ILE A 108 0.27 -10.10 -1.47
CA ILE A 108 1.16 -9.00 -1.06
C ILE A 108 2.62 -9.31 -1.40
N ASP A 109 3.26 -8.46 -2.21
CA ASP A 109 4.67 -8.58 -2.60
C ASP A 109 5.63 -7.75 -1.72
N PHE A 110 5.17 -6.61 -1.23
CA PHE A 110 5.96 -5.68 -0.42
C PHE A 110 5.06 -4.87 0.50
N VAL A 111 5.64 -4.24 1.53
CA VAL A 111 4.88 -3.45 2.50
C VAL A 111 5.40 -2.02 2.52
N PRO A 112 4.59 -1.03 2.07
CA PRO A 112 4.92 0.36 2.27
C PRO A 112 4.70 0.77 3.74
N LEU A 113 5.47 1.76 4.20
CA LEU A 113 5.33 2.35 5.53
C LEU A 113 5.62 3.84 5.49
N HIS A 114 5.06 4.58 6.45
CA HIS A 114 5.42 5.97 6.69
C HIS A 114 6.19 6.13 7.99
N TRP A 115 7.04 7.15 8.04
CA TRP A 115 7.71 7.58 9.26
C TRP A 115 7.80 9.11 9.30
N TYR A 116 7.23 9.69 10.33
CA TYR A 116 7.32 11.12 10.64
C TYR A 116 7.81 11.25 12.08
N GLY A 117 9.10 11.51 12.25
CA GLY A 117 9.73 11.63 13.56
C GLY A 117 11.11 12.25 13.46
N ASP A 118 11.85 12.19 14.55
CA ASP A 118 13.22 12.71 14.64
C ASP A 118 14.22 11.59 14.91
N GLY A 119 15.45 11.74 14.43
CA GLY A 119 16.57 10.86 14.76
C GLY A 119 16.71 9.64 13.83
N ALA A 120 17.85 9.57 13.13
CA ALA A 120 18.16 8.48 12.21
C ALA A 120 18.16 7.09 12.87
N GLN A 121 18.60 6.99 14.12
CA GLN A 121 18.60 5.72 14.85
C GLN A 121 17.18 5.22 15.11
N TYR A 122 16.26 6.11 15.51
CA TYR A 122 14.86 5.73 15.73
C TYR A 122 14.16 5.31 14.44
N PHE A 123 14.46 5.98 13.31
CA PHE A 123 13.99 5.53 12.01
C PHE A 123 14.52 4.12 11.67
N LEU A 124 15.83 3.88 11.84
CA LEU A 124 16.44 2.58 11.54
C LEU A 124 15.88 1.45 12.42
N ASP A 125 15.65 1.72 13.70
CA ASP A 125 15.08 0.74 14.62
C ASP A 125 13.62 0.44 14.26
N TYR A 126 12.82 1.47 13.95
CA TYR A 126 11.46 1.29 13.45
C TYR A 126 11.41 0.45 12.17
N VAL A 127 12.23 0.74 11.16
CA VAL A 127 12.26 -0.03 9.91
C VAL A 127 12.66 -1.49 10.16
N LYS A 128 13.62 -1.74 11.05
CA LYS A 128 14.03 -3.12 11.42
C LYS A 128 12.92 -3.88 12.12
N GLU A 129 12.26 -3.27 13.09
CA GLU A 129 11.13 -3.88 13.81
C GLU A 129 9.96 -4.14 12.86
N PHE A 130 9.62 -3.16 12.02
CA PHE A 130 8.56 -3.27 11.02
C PHE A 130 8.81 -4.42 10.04
N HIS A 131 10.05 -4.55 9.54
CA HIS A 131 10.43 -5.69 8.70
C HIS A 131 10.28 -7.02 9.45
N GLY A 132 10.60 -7.05 10.74
CA GLY A 132 10.42 -8.23 11.59
C GLY A 132 8.96 -8.66 11.75
N TRP A 133 8.01 -7.73 11.69
CA TRP A 133 6.57 -8.04 11.79
C TRP A 133 6.00 -8.60 10.49
N VAL A 134 6.40 -8.03 9.35
CA VAL A 134 5.76 -8.33 8.05
C VAL A 134 6.56 -9.31 7.19
N ASN A 135 7.86 -9.46 7.46
CA ASN A 135 8.80 -10.34 6.76
C ASN A 135 8.73 -10.23 5.22
N LYS A 136 8.67 -9.00 4.71
CA LYS A 136 8.58 -8.65 3.28
C LYS A 136 9.44 -7.42 2.98
N PRO A 137 9.87 -7.23 1.71
CA PRO A 137 10.54 -6.01 1.30
C PRO A 137 9.73 -4.75 1.69
N LEU A 138 10.43 -3.73 2.18
CA LEU A 138 9.81 -2.50 2.65
C LEU A 138 10.04 -1.35 1.68
N TRP A 139 9.02 -0.54 1.48
CA TRP A 139 9.13 0.76 0.82
C TRP A 139 8.80 1.86 1.83
N VAL A 140 9.70 2.82 2.02
CA VAL A 140 9.38 4.03 2.80
C VAL A 140 8.78 5.01 1.80
N THR A 141 7.45 5.14 1.83
CA THR A 141 6.69 5.91 0.82
C THR A 141 6.44 7.33 1.26
#